data_AF-A0A3C1W866-F1
#
_entry.id   AF-A0A3C1W866-F1
#
_cell.length_a   1.000
_cell.length_b   1.000
_cell.length_c   1.000
_cell.angle_alpha   90.00
_cell.angle_beta   90.00
_cell.angle_gamma   90.00
#
_symmetry.space_group_name_H-M   'P 1'
#
loop_
_entity.id
_entity.type
_entity.pdbx_description
1 polymer ?
#
loop_
_entity_poly.entity_id
_entity_poly.type
_entity_poly.pdbx_seq_one_letter_code
_entity_poly.pdbx_strand_id
1 'polypeptide(L)'
;DVEVQFTGQTEWAASGVYLRQGRNELEFQALDSEGLVVGTDVVVINKAGTAPPVVDLDSSPSSLNVPVHSTLVVDGGASFDPEGTDLSYRWEVDGDAILENPSPEIVNVRFPRPGLYVLTVTVEDQDATETVTTREITVYSESEWHPFSDQTLGEGWVEENVEVRHDYSGSAWYSLNDRPGELTLKLNDDSAKSMRTVNPQYPVLWRDLAGAEDVLLQTDLSLSSIQQGGFIAGLIVRVIEDGQEVTYAFGMENGDFLRARKIVGTTETRLGSVTWAEGAAVVRIRRVGSGLHFDYRVSPGTWETLHSEDIDAEASLERGGIFASTPSALMARFEFDYFVVVDSASESAAVEDLRITEVMYHPLDLGVGYDLEFIELANTGSSSIDLSGVRFEDGNPFSGLVFDGLELAAGEIAVVTANPSDFRAIYGEGIRVLASWGDGGISNGGESIVLVDAGGDIIHDFEYSDDLPWPVEADGEGSSLEVIDTEGNYNDPSNWRASLVLGGTPGIVTSEGDLDNDGLDDVGEALAGTDPLNPDSDGDGALDGSEVDAGTDPLDLLSVFKLIEVTRVGDTTRASWNSVPGRSYTLQVSPDLTPDSWADVGTVEASRGITVLPHVSADGQELYYRVVVE
;
A
#
# COMPACT_ATOMS: atom_id res chain seq x y z
N ASP A 1 28.93 17.97 -3.37
CA ASP A 1 29.97 18.73 -2.63
C ASP A 1 31.36 18.53 -3.20
N VAL A 2 32.16 19.61 -3.27
CA VAL A 2 33.56 19.54 -3.70
C VAL A 2 34.41 19.15 -2.49
N GLU A 3 35.10 18.02 -2.57
CA GLU A 3 36.00 17.56 -1.51
C GLU A 3 37.43 18.02 -1.82
N VAL A 4 38.09 18.62 -0.83
CA VAL A 4 39.50 19.05 -0.94
C VAL A 4 40.33 18.32 0.10
N GLN A 5 41.29 17.51 -0.35
CA GLN A 5 42.20 16.78 0.52
C GLN A 5 43.64 17.25 0.31
N PHE A 6 44.35 17.55 1.39
CA PHE A 6 45.79 17.79 1.34
C PHE A 6 46.53 16.44 1.33
N THR A 7 47.21 16.13 0.24
CA THR A 7 48.04 14.91 0.09
C THR A 7 49.47 15.11 0.61
N GLY A 8 49.82 16.35 0.97
CA GLY A 8 51.09 16.71 1.60
C GLY A 8 51.06 18.12 2.18
N GLN A 9 52.22 18.64 2.61
CA GLN A 9 52.31 20.01 3.14
C GLN A 9 52.08 21.11 2.08
N THR A 10 52.18 20.76 0.79
CA THR A 10 52.04 21.70 -0.34
C THR A 10 51.22 21.14 -1.49
N GLU A 11 50.75 19.91 -1.37
CA GLU A 11 49.99 19.22 -2.41
C GLU A 11 48.56 19.00 -1.91
N TRP A 12 47.61 19.28 -2.78
CA TRP A 12 46.19 19.10 -2.53
C TRP A 12 45.52 18.52 -3.78
N ALA A 13 44.43 17.81 -3.55
CA ALA A 13 43.56 17.27 -4.59
C ALA A 13 42.13 17.77 -4.32
N ALA A 14 41.41 18.08 -5.38
CA ALA A 14 39.99 18.40 -5.32
C ALA A 14 39.19 17.43 -6.19
N SER A 15 38.10 16.90 -5.65
CA SER A 15 37.15 15.98 -6.31
C SER A 15 35.72 16.52 -6.17
N GLY A 16 34.77 15.97 -6.95
CA GLY A 16 33.37 16.41 -6.93
C GLY A 16 33.10 17.74 -7.65
N VAL A 17 34.01 18.17 -8.53
CA VAL A 17 33.84 19.39 -9.35
C VAL A 17 33.17 19.04 -10.68
N TYR A 18 31.97 19.58 -10.91
CA TYR A 18 31.27 19.45 -12.19
C TYR A 18 31.72 20.54 -13.18
N LEU A 19 32.24 20.13 -14.33
CA LEU A 19 32.73 21.03 -15.37
C LEU A 19 31.70 21.13 -16.50
N ARG A 20 31.46 22.35 -16.97
CA ARG A 20 30.63 22.62 -18.15
C ARG A 20 31.41 22.33 -19.45
N GLN A 21 30.73 22.12 -20.57
CA GLN A 21 31.40 22.05 -21.86
C GLN A 21 32.20 23.34 -22.17
N GLY A 22 33.39 23.19 -22.74
CA GLY A 22 34.24 24.32 -23.12
C GLY A 22 35.15 24.80 -21.98
N ARG A 23 35.34 26.12 -21.87
CA ARG A 23 36.34 26.72 -20.97
C ARG A 23 35.76 26.92 -19.57
N ASN A 24 36.27 26.18 -18.60
CA ASN A 24 35.97 26.31 -17.17
C ASN A 24 37.14 26.99 -16.47
N GLU A 25 36.83 27.86 -15.51
CA GLU A 25 37.83 28.56 -14.69
C GLU A 25 37.52 28.26 -13.22
N LEU A 26 38.43 27.56 -12.55
CA LEU A 26 38.33 27.18 -11.15
C LEU A 26 39.27 28.06 -10.34
N GLU A 27 38.73 28.79 -9.37
CA GLU A 27 39.51 29.62 -8.45
C GLU A 27 39.64 28.90 -7.09
N PHE A 28 40.87 28.69 -6.65
CA PHE A 28 41.20 28.07 -5.37
C PHE A 28 41.76 29.14 -4.44
N GLN A 29 41.08 29.40 -3.33
CA GLN A 29 41.53 30.36 -2.31
C GLN A 29 42.05 29.63 -1.08
N ALA A 30 43.31 29.87 -0.73
CA ALA A 30 43.89 29.44 0.53
C ALA A 30 43.56 30.48 1.61
N LEU A 31 42.91 30.04 2.67
CA LEU A 31 42.56 30.88 3.83
C LEU A 31 43.52 30.62 4.99
N ASP A 32 43.87 31.65 5.76
CA ASP A 32 44.54 31.47 7.04
C ASP A 32 43.57 31.08 8.17
N SER A 33 44.09 30.93 9.38
CA SER A 33 43.30 30.58 10.57
C SER A 33 42.26 31.62 10.97
N GLU A 34 42.32 32.84 10.43
CA GLU A 34 41.34 33.90 10.65
C GLU A 34 40.33 34.00 9.49
N GLY A 35 40.42 33.11 8.49
CA GLY A 35 39.56 33.09 7.32
C GLY A 35 39.94 34.10 6.24
N LEU A 36 41.11 34.73 6.33
CA LEU A 36 41.58 35.69 5.33
C LEU A 36 42.26 34.96 4.17
N VAL A 37 41.94 35.35 2.93
CA VAL A 37 42.61 34.83 1.73
C VAL A 37 44.08 35.21 1.75
N VAL A 38 44.95 34.21 1.91
CA VAL A 38 46.43 34.35 1.89
C VAL A 38 47.05 33.89 0.59
N GLY A 39 46.28 33.26 -0.31
CA GLY A 39 46.70 32.91 -1.65
C GLY A 39 45.51 32.55 -2.54
N THR A 40 45.64 32.82 -3.84
CA THR A 40 44.66 32.43 -4.86
C THR A 40 45.38 31.76 -6.01
N ASP A 41 44.85 30.64 -6.48
CA ASP A 41 45.27 29.98 -7.72
C ASP A 41 44.08 29.85 -8.66
N VAL A 42 44.33 29.93 -9.97
CA VAL A 42 43.28 29.83 -10.99
C VAL A 42 43.67 28.76 -12.00
N VAL A 43 42.86 27.71 -12.06
CA VAL A 43 43.04 26.60 -12.99
C VAL A 43 41.99 26.71 -14.09
N VAL A 44 42.44 26.79 -15.33
CA VAL A 44 41.56 26.80 -16.50
C VAL A 44 41.54 25.42 -17.13
N ILE A 45 40.36 24.82 -17.21
CA ILE A 45 40.15 23.48 -17.79
C ILE A 45 39.25 23.60 -19.01
N ASN A 46 39.72 23.14 -20.17
CA ASN A 46 38.87 23.01 -21.35
C ASN A 46 38.31 21.59 -21.42
N LYS A 47 37.03 21.43 -21.05
CA LYS A 47 36.30 20.17 -21.13
C LYS A 47 35.74 19.98 -22.54
N ALA A 48 35.90 18.78 -23.10
CA ALA A 48 35.30 18.37 -24.37
C ALA A 48 34.18 17.35 -24.13
N GLY A 49 33.18 17.34 -25.02
CA GLY A 49 31.97 16.52 -24.87
C GLY A 49 31.02 17.07 -23.80
N THR A 50 29.76 16.66 -23.88
CA THR A 50 28.74 16.92 -22.86
C THR A 50 29.02 16.08 -21.62
N ALA A 51 28.44 16.47 -20.49
CA ALA A 51 28.48 15.73 -19.24
C ALA A 51 27.06 15.24 -18.92
N PRO A 52 26.91 14.01 -18.39
CA PRO A 52 25.61 13.56 -17.88
C PRO A 52 25.04 14.53 -16.83
N PRO A 53 23.70 14.65 -16.75
CA PRO A 53 23.04 15.44 -15.71
C PRO A 53 23.50 15.06 -14.30
N VAL A 54 23.55 16.03 -13.40
CA VAL A 54 23.71 15.80 -11.97
C VAL A 54 22.32 15.64 -11.37
N VAL A 55 22.04 14.45 -10.85
CA VAL A 55 20.74 14.13 -10.22
C VAL A 55 20.84 14.43 -8.73
N ASP A 56 19.96 15.31 -8.26
CA ASP A 56 19.81 15.67 -6.85
C ASP A 56 18.35 15.44 -6.46
N LEU A 57 18.16 14.56 -5.47
CA LEU A 57 16.84 14.07 -5.06
C LEU A 57 16.62 14.43 -3.60
N ASP A 58 15.52 15.12 -3.33
CA ASP A 58 14.97 15.27 -1.99
C ASP A 58 13.74 14.38 -1.83
N SER A 59 13.43 13.97 -0.60
CA SER A 59 12.30 13.09 -0.32
C SER A 59 11.59 13.44 0.98
N SER A 60 10.28 13.20 1.00
CA SER A 60 9.42 13.35 2.18
C SER A 60 8.59 12.08 2.38
N PRO A 61 8.84 11.29 3.45
CA PRO A 61 9.86 11.53 4.48
C PRO A 61 11.29 11.31 3.97
N SER A 62 12.24 12.09 4.50
CA SER A 62 13.66 12.04 4.09
C SER A 62 14.41 10.80 4.58
N SER A 63 13.80 10.03 5.49
CA SER A 63 14.33 8.74 5.95
C SER A 63 14.22 7.64 4.90
N LEU A 64 13.23 7.77 3.98
CA LEU A 64 12.76 6.70 3.09
C LEU A 64 12.27 5.45 3.83
N ASN A 65 11.86 5.61 5.09
CA ASN A 65 11.03 4.66 5.79
C ASN A 65 9.58 5.18 5.72
N VAL A 66 8.68 4.44 5.07
CA VAL A 66 7.34 4.91 4.70
C VAL A 66 6.29 3.92 5.22
N PRO A 67 5.24 4.34 5.94
CA PRO A 67 4.13 3.45 6.25
C PRO A 67 3.42 2.97 4.96
N VAL A 68 2.87 1.77 4.97
CA VAL A 68 1.96 1.32 3.90
C VAL A 68 0.82 2.31 3.68
N HIS A 69 0.32 2.40 2.44
CA HIS A 69 -0.72 3.33 1.99
C HIS A 69 -0.42 4.84 2.15
N SER A 70 0.70 5.20 2.77
CA SER A 70 1.19 6.58 2.79
C SER A 70 1.83 6.94 1.44
N THR A 71 1.86 8.25 1.17
CA THR A 71 2.53 8.78 -0.03
C THR A 71 3.96 9.20 0.30
N LEU A 72 4.91 8.65 -0.44
CA LEU A 72 6.28 9.18 -0.53
C LEU A 72 6.32 10.22 -1.65
N VAL A 73 6.80 11.43 -1.33
CA VAL A 73 7.07 12.46 -2.35
C VAL A 73 8.58 12.52 -2.59
N VAL A 74 8.99 12.45 -3.86
CA VAL A 74 10.38 12.62 -4.28
C VAL A 74 10.48 13.76 -5.28
N ASP A 75 11.36 14.71 -4.98
CA ASP A 75 11.58 15.93 -5.77
C ASP A 75 12.98 15.92 -6.37
N GLY A 76 13.04 15.87 -7.71
CA GLY A 76 14.27 15.94 -8.49
C GLY A 76 14.60 17.34 -9.01
N GLY A 77 13.83 18.38 -8.68
CA GLY A 77 13.94 19.73 -9.24
C GLY A 77 15.25 20.46 -8.91
N ALA A 78 16.05 19.94 -7.97
CA ALA A 78 17.41 20.41 -7.70
C ALA A 78 18.45 19.86 -8.71
N SER A 79 18.07 18.88 -9.53
CA SER A 79 18.94 18.31 -10.56
C SER A 79 19.27 19.35 -11.63
N PHE A 80 20.47 19.25 -12.21
CA PHE A 80 20.91 20.17 -13.24
C PHE A 80 21.86 19.52 -14.23
N ASP A 81 21.78 19.94 -15.49
CA ASP A 81 22.81 19.67 -16.48
C ASP A 81 23.98 20.66 -16.28
N PRO A 82 25.24 20.19 -16.18
CA PRO A 82 26.41 21.07 -16.14
C PRO A 82 26.46 22.09 -17.29
N GLU A 83 25.96 21.77 -18.48
CA GLU A 83 25.90 22.70 -19.61
C GLU A 83 24.75 23.73 -19.52
N GLY A 84 23.77 23.49 -18.64
CA GLY A 84 22.61 24.35 -18.42
C GLY A 84 21.48 24.15 -19.43
N THR A 85 21.40 22.97 -20.03
CA THR A 85 20.28 22.54 -20.88
C THR A 85 19.10 22.04 -20.04
N ASP A 86 17.91 21.97 -20.66
CA ASP A 86 16.72 21.48 -19.98
C ASP A 86 16.80 19.97 -19.75
N LEU A 87 16.19 19.50 -18.66
CA LEU A 87 16.17 18.09 -18.26
C LEU A 87 14.80 17.45 -18.53
N SER A 88 14.83 16.16 -18.80
CA SER A 88 13.65 15.29 -18.82
C SER A 88 13.82 14.16 -17.82
N TYR A 89 12.70 13.69 -17.25
CA TYR A 89 12.69 12.71 -16.15
C TYR A 89 11.83 11.52 -16.53
N ARG A 90 12.32 10.32 -16.22
CA ARG A 90 11.57 9.07 -16.27
C ARG A 90 11.70 8.37 -14.92
N TRP A 91 10.56 8.18 -14.26
CA TRP A 91 10.45 7.52 -12.98
C TRP A 91 9.94 6.08 -13.17
N GLU A 92 10.57 5.15 -12.46
CA GLU A 92 10.22 3.73 -12.42
C GLU A 92 10.33 3.27 -10.96
N VAL A 93 9.41 2.44 -10.49
CA VAL A 93 9.49 1.76 -9.20
C VAL A 93 9.22 0.28 -9.43
N ASP A 94 9.88 -0.59 -8.67
CA ASP A 94 9.65 -2.03 -8.75
C ASP A 94 8.42 -2.47 -7.93
N GLY A 95 8.15 -3.78 -7.96
CA GLY A 95 7.02 -4.37 -7.27
C GLY A 95 5.67 -3.89 -7.81
N ASP A 96 4.77 -3.62 -6.88
CA ASP A 96 3.38 -3.19 -7.08
C ASP A 96 3.13 -1.76 -6.64
N ALA A 97 4.19 -0.99 -6.39
CA ALA A 97 4.07 0.41 -6.03
C ALA A 97 3.46 1.24 -7.17
N ILE A 98 2.65 2.22 -6.80
CA ILE A 98 1.88 3.05 -7.72
C ILE A 98 2.56 4.42 -7.84
N LEU A 99 2.89 4.80 -9.07
CA LEU A 99 3.47 6.12 -9.37
C LEU A 99 2.38 7.11 -9.81
N GLU A 100 2.31 8.22 -9.08
CA GLU A 100 1.51 9.39 -9.42
C GLU A 100 2.46 10.55 -9.73
N ASN A 101 2.45 11.10 -10.95
CA ASN A 101 3.36 12.17 -11.35
C ASN A 101 2.67 13.54 -11.33
N PRO A 102 2.72 14.31 -10.23
CA PRO A 102 2.16 15.65 -10.21
C PRO A 102 2.90 16.61 -11.17
N SER A 103 4.18 16.36 -11.46
CA SER A 103 4.97 17.08 -12.47
C SER A 103 6.07 16.17 -13.05
N PRO A 104 6.84 16.60 -14.08
CA PRO A 104 7.98 15.83 -14.55
C PRO A 104 9.07 15.62 -13.47
N GLU A 105 9.33 16.63 -12.65
CA GLU A 105 10.42 16.67 -11.66
C GLU A 105 10.03 16.04 -10.31
N ILE A 106 8.73 15.91 -10.03
CA ILE A 106 8.21 15.42 -8.75
C ILE A 106 7.36 14.18 -9.00
N VAL A 107 7.66 13.11 -8.26
CA VAL A 107 6.86 11.89 -8.23
C VAL A 107 6.31 11.63 -6.83
N ASN A 108 5.05 11.23 -6.78
CA ASN A 108 4.40 10.67 -5.62
C ASN A 108 4.36 9.16 -5.80
N VAL A 109 4.74 8.41 -4.77
CA VAL A 109 4.75 6.95 -4.78
C VAL A 109 3.88 6.45 -3.63
N ARG A 110 2.96 5.53 -3.92
CA ARG A 110 2.17 4.81 -2.91
C ARG A 110 2.54 3.34 -2.91
N PHE A 111 2.50 2.73 -1.74
CA PHE A 111 2.91 1.35 -1.53
C PHE A 111 1.75 0.57 -0.93
N PRO A 112 1.21 -0.44 -1.63
CA PRO A 112 0.10 -1.23 -1.11
C PRO A 112 0.55 -2.24 -0.05
N ARG A 113 1.81 -2.73 -0.10
CA ARG A 113 2.32 -3.78 0.80
C ARG A 113 3.62 -3.38 1.51
N PRO A 114 3.87 -3.92 2.72
CA PRO A 114 5.16 -3.80 3.38
C PRO A 114 6.26 -4.47 2.52
N GLY A 115 7.45 -3.90 2.52
CA GLY A 115 8.55 -4.46 1.75
C GLY A 115 9.68 -3.50 1.47
N LEU A 116 10.62 -3.95 0.64
CA LEU A 116 11.72 -3.15 0.15
C LEU A 116 11.48 -2.83 -1.33
N TYR A 117 11.37 -1.55 -1.65
CA TYR A 117 11.15 -1.06 -3.02
C TYR A 117 12.37 -0.29 -3.51
N VAL A 118 12.58 -0.25 -4.82
CA VAL A 118 13.63 0.49 -5.51
C VAL A 118 13.01 1.48 -6.48
N LEU A 119 13.05 2.76 -6.11
CA LEU A 119 12.74 3.85 -7.03
C LEU A 119 13.96 4.13 -7.91
N THR A 120 13.75 4.11 -9.22
CA THR A 120 14.72 4.45 -10.25
C THR A 120 14.29 5.72 -10.97
N VAL A 121 15.18 6.70 -11.06
CA VAL A 121 14.99 7.88 -11.91
C VAL A 121 16.06 7.90 -12.99
N THR A 122 15.61 8.05 -14.24
CA THR A 122 16.49 8.39 -15.37
C THR A 122 16.29 9.85 -15.69
N VAL A 123 17.36 10.64 -15.61
CA VAL A 123 17.35 12.05 -16.00
C VAL A 123 18.18 12.20 -17.28
N GLU A 124 17.57 12.73 -18.34
CA GLU A 124 18.20 12.89 -19.66
C GLU A 124 18.23 14.38 -20.06
N ASP A 125 19.37 14.83 -20.59
CA ASP A 125 19.54 16.16 -21.17
C ASP A 125 19.10 16.24 -22.65
N GLN A 126 19.18 17.43 -23.27
CA GLN A 126 18.85 17.60 -24.69
C GLN A 126 19.88 16.98 -25.67
N ASP A 127 21.06 16.60 -25.18
CA ASP A 127 22.14 15.98 -25.94
C ASP A 127 22.10 14.44 -25.85
N ALA A 128 21.02 13.88 -25.29
CA ALA A 128 20.77 12.47 -25.08
C ALA A 128 21.81 11.77 -24.20
N THR A 129 22.35 12.50 -23.21
CA THR A 129 23.11 11.89 -22.12
C THR A 129 22.22 11.71 -20.89
N GLU A 130 22.32 10.55 -20.26
CA GLU A 130 21.46 10.15 -19.16
C GLU A 130 22.25 9.85 -17.89
N THR A 131 21.65 10.18 -16.74
CA THR A 131 22.08 9.72 -15.42
C THR A 131 20.94 8.93 -14.81
N VAL A 132 21.23 7.69 -14.41
CA VAL A 132 20.30 6.81 -13.70
C VAL A 132 20.68 6.79 -12.21
N THR A 133 19.73 7.08 -11.34
CA THR A 133 19.89 7.05 -9.88
C THR A 133 18.81 6.17 -9.27
N THR A 134 19.17 5.41 -8.24
CA THR A 134 18.23 4.58 -7.49
C THR A 134 18.17 4.97 -6.01
N ARG A 135 17.00 4.78 -5.40
CA ARG A 135 16.75 4.92 -3.97
C ARG A 135 15.96 3.71 -3.48
N GLU A 136 16.48 3.03 -2.48
CA GLU A 136 15.78 1.98 -1.75
C GLU A 136 14.84 2.59 -0.70
N ILE A 137 13.60 2.12 -0.67
CA ILE A 137 12.53 2.58 0.21
C ILE A 137 12.09 1.41 1.08
N THR A 138 12.13 1.59 2.39
CA THR A 138 11.62 0.60 3.36
C THR A 138 10.18 0.94 3.68
N VAL A 139 9.26 0.08 3.25
CA VAL A 139 7.83 0.21 3.51
C VAL A 139 7.45 -0.74 4.63
N TYR A 140 6.72 -0.26 5.63
CA TYR A 140 6.39 -1.02 6.83
C TYR A 140 4.90 -0.91 7.17
N SER A 141 4.38 -1.93 7.84
CA SER A 141 3.13 -1.82 8.60
C SER A 141 3.33 -1.09 9.93
N GLU A 142 2.25 -0.54 10.49
CA GLU A 142 2.30 0.13 11.81
C GLU A 142 2.82 -0.83 12.91
N SER A 143 2.48 -2.12 12.82
CA SER A 143 2.94 -3.14 13.77
C SER A 143 4.44 -3.45 13.71
N GLU A 144 5.06 -3.15 12.57
CA GLU A 144 6.46 -3.43 12.24
C GLU A 144 7.38 -2.27 12.59
N TRP A 145 6.83 -1.08 12.83
CA TRP A 145 7.56 0.14 13.12
C TRP A 145 7.56 0.49 14.61
N HIS A 146 8.76 0.74 15.14
CA HIS A 146 8.95 1.11 16.53
C HIS A 146 9.78 2.39 16.64
N PRO A 147 9.13 3.57 16.74
CA PRO A 147 9.80 4.86 16.89
C PRO A 147 10.19 5.16 18.34
N PHE A 148 9.93 4.24 19.27
CA PHE A 148 10.25 4.39 20.70
C PHE A 148 9.68 5.67 21.34
N SER A 149 8.51 6.12 20.86
CA SER A 149 7.77 7.28 21.37
C SER A 149 7.01 6.99 22.67
N ASP A 150 6.69 5.72 22.93
CA ASP A 150 5.97 5.29 24.13
C ASP A 150 6.84 5.25 25.39
N GLN A 151 6.20 5.17 26.56
CA GLN A 151 6.92 5.08 27.84
C GLN A 151 7.48 3.69 28.13
N THR A 152 6.95 2.65 27.48
CA THR A 152 7.32 1.23 27.60
C THR A 152 7.30 0.55 26.25
N LEU A 153 8.04 -0.54 26.08
CA LEU A 153 7.90 -1.37 24.88
C LEU A 153 6.49 -1.99 24.86
N GLY A 154 5.85 -1.96 23.70
CA GLY A 154 4.53 -2.54 23.47
C GLY A 154 4.54 -4.07 23.41
N GLU A 155 3.39 -4.65 23.05
CA GLU A 155 3.26 -6.10 22.89
C GLU A 155 4.18 -6.66 21.79
N GLY A 156 4.58 -7.93 21.96
CA GLY A 156 5.46 -8.65 21.03
C GLY A 156 6.97 -8.41 21.23
N TRP A 157 7.39 -7.54 22.15
CA TRP A 157 8.79 -7.46 22.58
C TRP A 157 9.09 -8.52 23.65
N VAL A 158 10.23 -9.21 23.53
CA VAL A 158 10.74 -10.15 24.54
C VAL A 158 12.10 -9.69 25.03
N GLU A 159 12.14 -9.29 26.30
CA GLU A 159 13.36 -8.86 27.00
C GLU A 159 14.17 -10.06 27.50
N GLU A 160 15.47 -10.11 27.20
CA GLU A 160 16.37 -11.13 27.73
C GLU A 160 17.67 -10.49 28.27
N ASN A 161 18.03 -10.82 29.51
CA ASN A 161 19.20 -10.27 30.23
C ASN A 161 19.27 -8.73 30.27
N VAL A 162 18.11 -8.09 30.18
CA VAL A 162 17.91 -6.64 30.26
C VAL A 162 16.68 -6.36 31.11
N GLU A 163 16.66 -5.23 31.80
CA GLU A 163 15.51 -4.78 32.58
C GLU A 163 15.08 -3.36 32.19
N VAL A 164 13.80 -3.03 32.36
CA VAL A 164 13.35 -1.63 32.30
C VAL A 164 14.09 -0.82 33.37
N ARG A 165 14.56 0.37 33.02
CA ARG A 165 15.24 1.27 33.95
C ARG A 165 14.36 1.61 35.15
N HIS A 166 14.91 1.41 36.34
CA HIS A 166 14.36 1.86 37.62
C HIS A 166 15.48 2.32 38.57
N ASP A 167 15.13 2.81 39.77
CA ASP A 167 16.05 3.43 40.73
C ASP A 167 17.27 2.58 41.14
N TYR A 168 17.22 1.25 40.94
CA TYR A 168 18.26 0.31 41.36
C TYR A 168 18.74 -0.62 40.24
N SER A 169 18.66 -0.21 38.96
CA SER A 169 19.07 -1.07 37.84
C SER A 169 20.57 -1.38 37.86
N GLY A 170 20.92 -2.59 38.31
CA GLY A 170 22.27 -2.98 38.69
C GLY A 170 23.08 -3.68 37.59
N SER A 171 22.40 -4.13 36.53
CA SER A 171 23.00 -4.85 35.39
C SER A 171 22.78 -4.10 34.08
N ALA A 172 22.41 -4.77 32.98
CA ALA A 172 21.99 -4.07 31.77
C ALA A 172 20.53 -3.62 31.87
N TRP A 173 20.22 -2.43 31.36
CA TRP A 173 18.87 -1.89 31.35
C TRP A 173 18.56 -1.10 30.09
N TYR A 174 17.28 -0.91 29.80
CA TYR A 174 16.80 -0.02 28.75
C TYR A 174 15.83 1.06 29.27
N SER A 175 15.68 2.16 28.53
CA SER A 175 14.74 3.25 28.85
C SER A 175 14.27 3.94 27.57
N LEU A 176 12.95 4.17 27.47
CA LEU A 176 12.36 5.04 26.43
C LEU A 176 12.14 6.49 26.95
N ASN A 177 12.29 6.69 28.26
CA ASN A 177 12.03 7.97 28.92
C ASN A 177 13.31 8.82 29.10
N ASP A 178 14.48 8.19 28.97
CA ASP A 178 15.76 8.89 29.12
C ASP A 178 15.99 9.87 27.97
N ARG A 179 15.51 9.51 26.79
CA ARG A 179 15.49 10.30 25.56
C ARG A 179 14.20 9.96 24.81
N PRO A 180 13.14 10.77 24.96
CA PRO A 180 11.88 10.52 24.26
C PRO A 180 12.10 10.41 22.75
N GLY A 181 11.55 9.37 22.13
CA GLY A 181 11.76 9.05 20.71
C GLY A 181 13.04 8.25 20.43
N GLU A 182 13.77 7.80 21.45
CA GLU A 182 14.91 6.90 21.31
C GLU A 182 14.82 5.77 22.36
N LEU A 183 15.25 4.56 21.98
CA LEU A 183 15.56 3.51 22.93
C LEU A 183 16.99 3.69 23.43
N THR A 184 17.13 4.01 24.71
CA THR A 184 18.41 3.97 25.39
C THR A 184 18.70 2.56 25.92
N LEU A 185 19.75 1.90 25.45
CA LEU A 185 20.27 0.66 26.02
C LEU A 185 21.60 0.91 26.74
N LYS A 186 21.66 0.57 28.03
CA LYS A 186 22.87 0.75 28.85
C LYS A 186 23.38 -0.57 29.42
N LEU A 187 24.68 -0.75 29.28
CA LEU A 187 25.48 -1.75 30.00
C LEU A 187 26.11 -1.10 31.23
N ASN A 188 26.02 -1.78 32.37
CA ASN A 188 26.82 -1.48 33.54
C ASN A 188 28.14 -2.29 33.51
N ASP A 189 29.11 -1.89 34.32
CA ASP A 189 30.41 -2.54 34.47
C ASP A 189 30.42 -3.64 35.55
N ASP A 190 29.27 -4.25 35.82
CA ASP A 190 29.09 -5.32 36.82
C ASP A 190 29.73 -6.65 36.37
N SER A 191 29.59 -7.00 35.09
CA SER A 191 30.17 -8.21 34.50
C SER A 191 30.41 -8.05 33.00
N ALA A 192 31.16 -8.97 32.40
CA ALA A 192 31.13 -9.12 30.95
C ALA A 192 29.72 -9.53 30.49
N LYS A 193 29.27 -8.96 29.37
CA LYS A 193 27.99 -9.28 28.72
C LYS A 193 28.27 -9.96 27.39
N SER A 194 28.96 -11.10 27.42
CA SER A 194 29.57 -11.68 26.22
C SER A 194 28.65 -12.68 25.52
N MET A 195 28.52 -12.54 24.18
CA MET A 195 27.93 -13.54 23.30
C MET A 195 28.74 -14.85 23.19
N ARG A 196 30.00 -14.88 23.62
CA ARG A 196 30.95 -15.99 23.37
C ARG A 196 30.97 -17.03 24.49
N THR A 197 29.83 -17.31 25.10
CA THR A 197 29.73 -18.20 26.27
C THR A 197 28.61 -19.21 26.10
N VAL A 198 28.66 -20.31 26.87
CA VAL A 198 27.68 -21.41 26.78
C VAL A 198 26.28 -20.97 27.20
N ASN A 199 26.19 -19.99 28.11
CA ASN A 199 24.95 -19.36 28.53
C ASN A 199 25.14 -17.84 28.44
N PRO A 200 24.97 -17.25 27.24
CA PRO A 200 25.20 -15.84 27.05
C PRO A 200 24.32 -14.98 27.97
N GLN A 201 24.88 -13.89 28.46
CA GLN A 201 24.21 -12.94 29.37
C GLN A 201 24.27 -11.52 28.80
N TYR A 202 24.22 -11.41 27.47
CA TYR A 202 24.13 -10.12 26.79
C TYR A 202 22.68 -9.65 26.76
N PRO A 203 22.40 -8.36 27.00
CA PRO A 203 21.06 -7.83 26.86
C PRO A 203 20.63 -7.85 25.40
N VAL A 204 19.39 -8.26 25.19
CA VAL A 204 18.73 -8.27 23.90
C VAL A 204 17.23 -8.04 24.07
N LEU A 205 16.67 -7.31 23.12
CA LEU A 205 15.25 -7.05 22.98
C LEU A 205 14.83 -7.72 21.67
N TRP A 206 14.07 -8.81 21.78
CA TRP A 206 13.66 -9.64 20.65
C TRP A 206 12.27 -9.27 20.13
N ARG A 207 12.09 -9.43 18.82
CA ARG A 207 10.84 -9.61 18.10
C ARG A 207 10.79 -11.03 17.54
N ASP A 208 9.59 -11.59 17.48
CA ASP A 208 9.37 -12.90 16.87
C ASP A 208 9.52 -12.80 15.35
N LEU A 209 10.20 -13.77 14.75
CA LEU A 209 10.35 -13.90 13.30
C LEU A 209 9.91 -15.30 12.83
N ALA A 210 9.28 -16.09 13.70
CA ALA A 210 8.88 -17.45 13.39
C ALA A 210 7.87 -17.47 12.23
N GLY A 211 8.24 -18.14 11.15
CA GLY A 211 7.41 -18.26 9.94
C GLY A 211 7.76 -17.26 8.84
N ALA A 212 8.54 -16.22 9.14
CA ALA A 212 8.99 -15.26 8.13
C ALA A 212 9.94 -15.91 7.12
N GLU A 213 9.67 -15.70 5.83
CA GLU A 213 10.56 -16.15 4.75
C GLU A 213 11.62 -15.08 4.47
N ASP A 214 11.20 -13.94 3.90
CA ASP A 214 12.04 -12.78 3.63
C ASP A 214 11.71 -11.67 4.62
N VAL A 215 12.73 -11.20 5.34
CA VAL A 215 12.58 -10.19 6.39
C VAL A 215 13.67 -9.14 6.29
N LEU A 216 13.37 -7.93 6.75
CA LEU A 216 14.30 -6.83 6.89
C LEU A 216 14.24 -6.30 8.32
N LEU A 217 15.38 -6.22 9.00
CA LEU A 217 15.54 -5.53 10.27
C LEU A 217 16.40 -4.30 10.05
N GLN A 218 15.99 -3.14 10.55
CA GLN A 218 16.73 -1.89 10.39
C GLN A 218 16.63 -0.99 11.63
N THR A 219 17.70 -0.25 11.91
CA THR A 219 17.77 0.71 13.01
C THR A 219 18.79 1.81 12.72
N ASP A 220 18.63 2.99 13.35
CA ASP A 220 19.65 4.03 13.44
C ASP A 220 20.28 4.02 14.85
N LEU A 221 21.55 3.65 14.92
CA LEU A 221 22.31 3.46 16.15
C LEU A 221 23.30 4.61 16.37
N SER A 222 23.39 5.11 17.59
CA SER A 222 24.44 6.03 18.02
C SER A 222 25.04 5.70 19.40
N LEU A 223 26.23 6.25 19.68
CA LEU A 223 26.95 6.05 20.94
C LEU A 223 26.89 7.31 21.81
N SER A 224 26.32 7.22 23.02
CA SER A 224 26.11 8.39 23.88
C SER A 224 27.09 8.54 25.05
N SER A 225 27.91 7.53 25.35
CA SER A 225 28.86 7.58 26.47
C SER A 225 30.32 7.34 26.06
N ILE A 226 30.64 6.11 25.64
CA ILE A 226 31.97 5.71 25.23
C ILE A 226 32.01 5.65 23.71
N GLN A 227 32.87 6.48 23.11
CA GLN A 227 33.12 6.44 21.66
C GLN A 227 34.09 5.33 21.26
N GLN A 228 34.91 4.79 22.17
CA GLN A 228 35.83 3.68 21.89
C GLN A 228 35.96 2.69 23.06
N GLY A 229 35.80 1.39 22.83
CA GLY A 229 35.89 0.36 23.88
C GLY A 229 35.61 -1.05 23.38
N GLY A 230 35.78 -2.09 24.20
CA GLY A 230 35.47 -3.47 23.79
C GLY A 230 33.98 -3.76 23.83
N PHE A 231 33.24 -3.45 22.77
CA PHE A 231 31.79 -3.73 22.67
C PHE A 231 31.36 -3.94 21.22
N ILE A 232 30.20 -4.57 21.03
CA ILE A 232 29.42 -4.50 19.81
C ILE A 232 27.95 -4.27 20.18
N ALA A 233 27.26 -3.38 19.47
CA ALA A 233 25.82 -3.14 19.62
C ALA A 233 25.19 -2.88 18.25
N GLY A 234 23.91 -3.23 18.09
CA GLY A 234 23.21 -3.13 16.81
C GLY A 234 22.07 -4.14 16.71
N LEU A 235 21.94 -4.71 15.51
CA LEU A 235 20.95 -5.70 15.14
C LEU A 235 21.44 -7.12 15.37
N ILE A 236 20.53 -8.01 15.76
CA ILE A 236 20.77 -9.44 15.95
C ILE A 236 19.66 -10.25 15.29
N VAL A 237 20.01 -11.40 14.73
CA VAL A 237 19.05 -12.39 14.21
C VAL A 237 19.48 -13.78 14.66
N ARG A 238 18.50 -14.60 15.04
CA ARG A 238 18.69 -16.01 15.38
C ARG A 238 18.04 -16.86 14.30
N VAL A 239 18.84 -17.75 13.74
CA VAL A 239 18.49 -18.65 12.64
C VAL A 239 18.68 -20.09 13.11
N ILE A 240 17.76 -20.96 12.74
CA ILE A 240 17.90 -22.40 12.90
C ILE A 240 18.39 -22.99 11.57
N GLU A 241 19.66 -23.40 11.53
CA GLU A 241 20.32 -24.04 10.39
C GLU A 241 20.56 -25.51 10.75
N ASP A 242 20.02 -26.47 9.98
CA ASP A 242 20.14 -27.91 10.24
C ASP A 242 19.78 -28.34 11.68
N GLY A 243 18.81 -27.64 12.31
CA GLY A 243 18.39 -27.87 13.69
C GLY A 243 19.35 -27.33 14.76
N GLN A 244 20.37 -26.56 14.36
CA GLN A 244 21.31 -25.88 15.23
C GLN A 244 21.04 -24.38 15.24
N GLU A 245 21.08 -23.77 16.43
CA GLU A 245 20.99 -22.32 16.56
C GLU A 245 22.27 -21.64 16.05
N VAL A 246 22.09 -20.67 15.16
CA VAL A 246 23.12 -19.78 14.64
C VAL A 246 22.67 -18.35 14.86
N THR A 247 23.52 -17.56 15.52
CA THR A 247 23.23 -16.14 15.77
C THR A 247 24.08 -15.27 14.86
N TYR A 248 23.45 -14.32 14.19
CA TYR A 248 24.10 -13.29 13.40
C TYR A 248 23.94 -11.93 14.07
N ALA A 249 25.03 -11.18 14.15
CA ALA A 249 25.06 -9.89 14.82
C ALA A 249 25.72 -8.85 13.91
N PHE A 250 25.13 -7.67 13.83
CA PHE A 250 25.61 -6.59 12.98
C PHE A 250 25.40 -5.22 13.61
N GLY A 251 26.45 -4.40 13.62
CA GLY A 251 26.38 -3.04 14.12
C GLY A 251 27.74 -2.45 14.45
N MET A 252 27.75 -1.43 15.31
CA MET A 252 28.97 -0.74 15.71
C MET A 252 29.80 -1.58 16.66
N GLU A 253 31.07 -1.80 16.31
CA GLU A 253 32.05 -2.46 17.15
C GLU A 253 33.21 -1.52 17.50
N ASN A 254 33.48 -1.41 18.80
CA ASN A 254 34.46 -0.50 19.38
C ASN A 254 34.34 0.97 18.99
N GLY A 255 33.22 1.36 18.37
CA GLY A 255 32.91 2.72 17.90
C GLY A 255 33.68 3.21 16.68
N ASP A 256 34.65 2.43 16.17
CA ASP A 256 35.45 2.78 14.98
C ASP A 256 35.18 1.83 13.79
N PHE A 257 34.26 0.87 13.93
CA PHE A 257 33.93 -0.10 12.88
C PHE A 257 32.45 -0.44 12.84
N LEU A 258 31.92 -0.71 11.65
CA LEU A 258 30.74 -1.58 11.50
C LEU A 258 31.21 -3.02 11.26
N ARG A 259 30.57 -3.98 11.92
CA ARG A 259 31.00 -5.38 11.93
C ARG A 259 29.83 -6.35 11.84
N ALA A 260 29.91 -7.29 10.91
CA ALA A 260 29.04 -8.46 10.85
C ALA A 260 29.73 -9.69 11.46
N ARG A 261 29.02 -10.45 12.29
CA ARG A 261 29.52 -11.61 13.03
C ARG A 261 28.54 -12.78 12.98
N LYS A 262 29.08 -14.00 12.90
CA LYS A 262 28.37 -15.27 13.03
C LYS A 262 28.80 -15.96 14.32
N ILE A 263 27.85 -16.40 15.13
CA ILE A 263 28.08 -17.06 16.41
C ILE A 263 27.40 -18.44 16.38
N VAL A 264 28.20 -19.48 16.64
CA VAL A 264 27.76 -20.87 16.74
C VAL A 264 28.28 -21.46 18.05
N GLY A 265 27.38 -21.67 19.00
CA GLY A 265 27.74 -22.00 20.38
C GLY A 265 28.65 -20.92 20.98
N THR A 266 29.91 -21.26 21.28
CA THR A 266 30.90 -20.29 21.79
C THR A 266 31.86 -19.76 20.71
N THR A 267 31.72 -20.22 19.48
CA THR A 267 32.62 -19.86 18.37
C THR A 267 32.06 -18.65 17.66
N GLU A 268 32.86 -17.60 17.54
CA GLU A 268 32.50 -16.40 16.80
C GLU A 268 33.41 -16.26 15.57
N THR A 269 32.79 -16.01 14.42
CA THR A 269 33.44 -15.72 13.15
C THR A 269 33.12 -14.29 12.73
N ARG A 270 34.13 -13.53 12.31
CA ARG A 270 33.92 -12.23 11.67
C ARG A 270 33.59 -12.46 10.20
N LEU A 271 32.44 -11.95 9.76
CA LEU A 271 31.98 -12.04 8.38
C LEU A 271 32.46 -10.84 7.56
N GLY A 272 32.10 -9.63 8.00
CA GLY A 272 32.39 -8.37 7.30
C GLY A 272 32.94 -7.29 8.23
N SER A 273 33.58 -6.27 7.64
CA SER A 273 34.15 -5.14 8.38
C SER A 273 34.42 -3.92 7.51
N VAL A 274 33.99 -2.75 7.97
CA VAL A 274 34.34 -1.43 7.41
C VAL A 274 34.70 -0.48 8.56
N THR A 275 35.65 0.44 8.32
CA THR A 275 35.96 1.51 9.28
C THR A 275 34.80 2.48 9.34
N TRP A 276 34.45 2.95 10.54
CA TRP A 276 33.35 3.87 10.75
C TRP A 276 33.81 5.06 11.55
N ALA A 277 33.57 6.27 11.04
CA ALA A 277 33.93 7.52 11.71
C ALA A 277 32.83 8.58 11.61
N GLU A 278 31.64 8.20 11.14
CA GLU A 278 30.54 9.13 10.81
C GLU A 278 29.62 9.41 12.00
N GLY A 279 29.90 8.83 13.18
CA GLY A 279 29.06 8.97 14.37
C GLY A 279 27.95 7.93 14.35
N ALA A 280 26.70 8.36 14.16
CA ALA A 280 25.54 7.46 14.05
C ALA A 280 25.67 6.54 12.83
N ALA A 281 24.98 5.40 12.83
CA ALA A 281 24.95 4.48 11.70
C ALA A 281 23.57 3.87 11.55
N VAL A 282 23.03 3.98 10.34
CA VAL A 282 21.86 3.20 9.96
C VAL A 282 22.31 1.87 9.38
N VAL A 283 21.89 0.80 10.04
CA VAL A 283 22.29 -0.57 9.73
C VAL A 283 21.07 -1.42 9.48
N ARG A 284 21.23 -2.42 8.60
CA ARG A 284 20.17 -3.32 8.18
C ARG A 284 20.67 -4.76 8.08
N ILE A 285 19.86 -5.71 8.55
CA ILE A 285 20.00 -7.14 8.25
C ILE A 285 18.78 -7.54 7.43
N ARG A 286 18.97 -8.11 6.23
CA ARG A 286 17.85 -8.60 5.43
C ARG A 286 18.08 -10.01 4.93
N ARG A 287 17.04 -10.85 4.96
CA ARG A 287 17.01 -12.16 4.32
C ARG A 287 16.31 -12.03 2.97
N VAL A 288 16.96 -12.55 1.92
CA VAL A 288 16.37 -12.71 0.59
C VAL A 288 16.65 -14.14 0.12
N GLY A 289 15.64 -14.99 0.16
CA GLY A 289 15.77 -16.43 -0.03
C GLY A 289 16.76 -17.06 0.95
N SER A 290 17.84 -17.63 0.43
CA SER A 290 18.93 -18.23 1.23
C SER A 290 20.07 -17.26 1.54
N GLY A 291 19.96 -15.98 1.17
CA GLY A 291 20.99 -14.97 1.41
C GLY A 291 20.66 -14.09 2.62
N LEU A 292 21.57 -14.00 3.58
CA LEU A 292 21.50 -13.05 4.69
C LEU A 292 22.49 -11.89 4.44
N HIS A 293 21.95 -10.71 4.20
CA HIS A 293 22.71 -9.50 3.83
C HIS A 293 22.84 -8.55 5.02
N PHE A 294 24.03 -7.96 5.16
CA PHE A 294 24.36 -6.97 6.19
C PHE A 294 24.71 -5.66 5.51
N ASP A 295 23.79 -4.69 5.55
CA ASP A 295 23.90 -3.45 4.78
C ASP A 295 24.01 -2.22 5.70
N TYR A 296 24.78 -1.21 5.30
CA TYR A 296 24.80 0.09 5.97
C TYR A 296 24.45 1.20 5.00
N ARG A 297 23.78 2.23 5.51
CA ARG A 297 23.33 3.38 4.72
C ARG A 297 24.47 4.37 4.52
N VAL A 298 24.72 4.77 3.27
CA VAL A 298 25.71 5.81 2.91
C VAL A 298 25.06 7.17 2.66
N SER A 299 23.82 7.18 2.19
CA SER A 299 22.95 8.36 2.11
C SER A 299 21.49 7.89 2.15
N PRO A 300 20.48 8.75 2.39
CA PRO A 300 19.08 8.33 2.39
C PRO A 300 18.72 7.45 1.19
N GLY A 301 18.25 6.22 1.43
CA GLY A 301 17.90 5.26 0.37
C GLY A 301 19.07 4.72 -0.47
N THR A 302 20.32 5.00 -0.11
CA THR A 302 21.49 4.36 -0.73
C THR A 302 22.22 3.52 0.29
N TRP A 303 22.37 2.24 -0.04
CA TRP A 303 22.92 1.22 0.84
C TRP A 303 24.13 0.55 0.22
N GLU A 304 25.09 0.17 1.06
CA GLU A 304 26.20 -0.70 0.69
C GLU A 304 26.13 -2.00 1.48
N THR A 305 26.30 -3.13 0.80
CA THR A 305 26.38 -4.45 1.43
C THR A 305 27.78 -4.69 1.97
N LEU A 306 27.89 -4.77 3.30
CA LEU A 306 29.13 -5.11 3.99
C LEU A 306 29.52 -6.59 3.78
N HIS A 307 28.52 -7.47 3.83
CA HIS A 307 28.67 -8.92 3.68
C HIS A 307 27.34 -9.56 3.28
N SER A 308 27.41 -10.66 2.55
CA SER A 308 26.30 -11.57 2.29
C SER A 308 26.72 -12.97 2.73
N GLU A 309 25.95 -13.59 3.61
CA GLU A 309 26.16 -14.98 4.06
C GLU A 309 25.07 -15.86 3.45
N ASP A 310 25.46 -16.97 2.82
CA ASP A 310 24.51 -18.00 2.43
C ASP A 310 24.13 -18.83 3.67
N ILE A 311 22.84 -18.88 3.98
CA ILE A 311 22.25 -19.77 5.00
C ILE A 311 21.61 -20.98 4.32
N ASP A 312 21.35 -22.05 5.07
CA ASP A 312 20.67 -23.23 4.53
C ASP A 312 19.32 -22.85 3.90
N ALA A 313 18.97 -23.45 2.77
CA ALA A 313 17.71 -23.15 2.08
C ALA A 313 16.47 -23.44 2.94
N GLU A 314 16.58 -24.42 3.84
CA GLU A 314 15.53 -24.81 4.80
C GLU A 314 15.71 -24.11 6.17
N ALA A 315 16.62 -23.13 6.26
CA ALA A 315 16.81 -22.39 7.49
C ALA A 315 15.54 -21.59 7.83
N SER A 316 15.20 -21.55 9.11
CA SER A 316 14.10 -20.75 9.63
C SER A 316 14.63 -19.63 10.51
N LEU A 317 14.01 -18.46 10.41
CA LEU A 317 14.22 -17.38 11.35
C LEU A 317 13.42 -17.69 12.62
N GLU A 318 14.03 -17.50 13.77
CA GLU A 318 13.35 -17.62 15.06
C GLU A 318 12.99 -16.24 15.58
N ARG A 319 13.99 -15.36 15.71
CA ARG A 319 13.84 -14.03 16.30
C ARG A 319 14.87 -13.06 15.74
N GLY A 320 14.58 -11.78 15.85
CA GLY A 320 15.56 -10.73 15.60
C GLY A 320 15.29 -9.50 16.47
N GLY A 321 16.22 -8.56 16.53
CA GLY A 321 16.05 -7.40 17.41
C GLY A 321 17.30 -6.60 17.67
N ILE A 322 17.32 -5.94 18.82
CA ILE A 322 18.39 -5.04 19.25
C ILE A 322 19.18 -5.68 20.38
N PHE A 323 20.52 -5.59 20.32
CA PHE A 323 21.39 -6.14 21.34
C PHE A 323 22.61 -5.27 21.64
N ALA A 324 23.28 -5.57 22.75
CA ALA A 324 24.63 -5.10 23.02
C ALA A 324 25.46 -6.16 23.75
N SER A 325 26.75 -6.30 23.43
CA SER A 325 27.63 -7.30 24.01
C SER A 325 29.03 -6.75 24.30
N THR A 326 29.61 -7.18 25.43
CA THR A 326 30.96 -6.82 25.87
C THR A 326 31.76 -8.06 26.29
N PRO A 327 33.02 -8.23 25.84
CA PRO A 327 33.87 -9.34 26.24
C PRO A 327 34.44 -9.17 27.66
N SER A 328 34.34 -7.98 28.25
CA SER A 328 34.77 -7.63 29.60
C SER A 328 33.78 -6.66 30.22
N ALA A 329 33.75 -6.55 31.55
CA ALA A 329 32.97 -5.53 32.23
C ALA A 329 33.29 -4.13 31.68
N LEU A 330 32.28 -3.46 31.15
CA LEU A 330 32.40 -2.14 30.51
C LEU A 330 31.05 -1.44 30.61
N MET A 331 31.05 -0.23 31.19
CA MET A 331 29.89 0.63 31.15
C MET A 331 29.80 1.30 29.77
N ALA A 332 28.72 1.07 29.03
CA ALA A 332 28.48 1.66 27.72
C ALA A 332 27.00 1.98 27.56
N ARG A 333 26.68 2.94 26.68
CA ARG A 333 25.32 3.42 26.43
C ARG A 333 25.15 3.66 24.94
N PHE A 334 24.11 3.05 24.41
CA PHE A 334 23.75 2.99 23.01
C PHE A 334 22.36 3.58 22.88
N GLU A 335 22.12 4.33 21.82
CA GLU A 335 20.82 4.94 21.53
C GLU A 335 20.38 4.43 20.18
N PHE A 336 19.12 4.02 20.09
CA PHE A 336 18.49 3.55 18.87
C PHE A 336 17.29 4.45 18.58
N ASP A 337 17.30 5.15 17.45
CA ASP A 337 16.25 6.12 17.08
C ASP A 337 14.93 5.40 16.76
N TYR A 338 15.02 4.29 16.03
CA TYR A 338 13.89 3.45 15.71
C TYR A 338 14.34 1.99 15.55
N PHE A 339 13.39 1.08 15.56
CA PHE A 339 13.58 -0.28 15.07
C PHE A 339 12.44 -0.60 14.12
N VAL A 340 12.77 -1.17 12.97
CA VAL A 340 11.76 -1.68 12.04
C VAL A 340 12.07 -3.13 11.70
N VAL A 341 11.03 -3.95 11.62
CA VAL A 341 11.08 -5.34 11.18
C VAL A 341 10.05 -5.51 10.09
N VAL A 342 10.43 -5.56 8.82
CA VAL A 342 9.50 -5.75 7.70
C VAL A 342 9.51 -7.21 7.28
N ASP A 343 8.37 -7.88 7.35
CA ASP A 343 8.13 -9.17 6.72
C ASP A 343 7.37 -8.95 5.42
N SER A 344 8.06 -9.09 4.27
CA SER A 344 7.44 -8.85 2.97
C SER A 344 6.33 -9.86 2.61
N ALA A 345 6.19 -10.95 3.38
CA ALA A 345 5.11 -11.92 3.24
C ALA A 345 3.98 -11.70 4.26
N SER A 346 4.10 -10.71 5.15
CA SER A 346 3.04 -10.28 6.06
C SER A 346 1.94 -9.54 5.27
N GLU A 347 1.18 -10.28 4.47
CA GLU A 347 -0.01 -9.77 3.79
C GLU A 347 -1.21 -9.86 4.75
N SER A 348 -1.78 -8.70 5.11
CA SER A 348 -3.06 -8.67 5.79
C SER A 348 -4.16 -8.78 4.74
N ALA A 349 -4.76 -9.98 4.59
CA ALA A 349 -5.89 -10.17 3.69
C ALA A 349 -7.06 -9.22 4.02
N ALA A 350 -7.15 -8.75 5.28
CA ALA A 350 -8.11 -7.74 5.66
C ALA A 350 -7.79 -6.38 5.00
N VAL A 351 -6.54 -5.95 4.96
CA VAL A 351 -6.13 -4.72 4.26
C VAL A 351 -6.40 -4.82 2.76
N GLU A 352 -6.06 -5.95 2.15
CA GLU A 352 -6.21 -6.14 0.71
C GLU A 352 -7.66 -6.30 0.26
N ASP A 353 -8.49 -7.05 1.00
CA ASP A 353 -9.77 -7.56 0.50
C ASP A 353 -10.98 -7.22 1.39
N LEU A 354 -10.82 -6.63 2.59
CA LEU A 354 -11.95 -6.18 3.39
C LEU A 354 -12.36 -4.77 2.96
N ARG A 355 -13.62 -4.61 2.53
CA ARG A 355 -14.16 -3.35 2.03
C ARG A 355 -15.39 -2.89 2.81
N ILE A 356 -15.45 -1.61 3.16
CA ILE A 356 -16.68 -0.96 3.62
C ILE A 356 -17.53 -0.65 2.38
N THR A 357 -18.71 -1.25 2.27
CA THR A 357 -19.56 -1.11 1.08
C THR A 357 -20.78 -0.23 1.29
N GLU A 358 -21.26 -0.13 2.53
CA GLU A 358 -22.47 0.62 2.86
C GLU A 358 -22.39 1.20 4.28
N VAL A 359 -22.85 2.43 4.45
CA VAL A 359 -22.92 3.14 5.74
C VAL A 359 -24.32 3.76 5.92
N MET A 360 -25.06 3.26 6.89
CA MET A 360 -26.32 3.87 7.34
C MET A 360 -26.05 4.73 8.57
N TYR A 361 -25.73 6.01 8.35
CA TYR A 361 -25.37 6.95 9.42
C TYR A 361 -26.55 7.78 9.96
N HIS A 362 -27.65 7.87 9.22
CA HIS A 362 -28.86 8.57 9.66
C HIS A 362 -30.12 7.85 9.13
N PRO A 363 -30.55 6.77 9.80
CA PRO A 363 -31.72 6.01 9.37
C PRO A 363 -33.01 6.84 9.45
N LEU A 364 -33.99 6.49 8.60
CA LEU A 364 -35.33 7.06 8.67
C LEU A 364 -35.98 6.80 10.04
N ASP A 365 -36.46 7.86 10.71
CA ASP A 365 -37.24 7.70 11.94
C ASP A 365 -38.61 7.06 11.65
N LEU A 366 -38.70 5.76 11.91
CA LEU A 366 -39.94 4.99 11.79
C LEU A 366 -40.97 5.30 12.90
N GLY A 367 -40.64 6.18 13.85
CA GLY A 367 -41.51 6.56 14.98
C GLY A 367 -41.65 5.46 16.04
N VAL A 368 -40.83 4.42 15.96
CA VAL A 368 -40.80 3.27 16.89
C VAL A 368 -39.54 3.26 17.77
N GLY A 369 -38.60 4.19 17.53
CA GLY A 369 -37.37 4.35 18.32
C GLY A 369 -36.38 3.21 18.14
N TYR A 370 -36.31 2.64 16.93
CA TYR A 370 -35.30 1.66 16.57
C TYR A 370 -33.99 2.33 16.24
N ASP A 371 -32.91 1.66 16.62
CA ASP A 371 -31.56 2.03 16.21
C ASP A 371 -31.12 1.14 15.06
N LEU A 372 -31.09 1.73 13.86
CA LEU A 372 -30.88 1.03 12.59
C LEU A 372 -29.57 1.42 11.91
N GLU A 373 -28.67 2.09 12.64
CA GLU A 373 -27.34 2.41 12.10
C GLU A 373 -26.53 1.11 11.90
N PHE A 374 -25.82 1.05 10.78
CA PHE A 374 -24.95 -0.07 10.44
C PHE A 374 -23.79 0.39 9.53
N ILE A 375 -22.70 -0.37 9.60
CA ILE A 375 -21.61 -0.37 8.61
C ILE A 375 -21.56 -1.78 8.02
N GLU A 376 -21.58 -1.86 6.69
CA GLU A 376 -21.42 -3.10 5.95
C GLU A 376 -19.96 -3.36 5.60
N LEU A 377 -19.51 -4.60 5.82
CA LEU A 377 -18.19 -5.10 5.46
C LEU A 377 -18.34 -6.24 4.46
N ALA A 378 -17.61 -6.15 3.35
CA ALA A 378 -17.55 -7.15 2.30
C ALA A 378 -16.12 -7.70 2.16
N ASN A 379 -15.99 -9.00 1.95
CA ASN A 379 -14.76 -9.60 1.48
C ASN A 379 -14.79 -9.63 -0.06
N THR A 380 -14.07 -8.70 -0.71
CA THR A 380 -13.97 -8.60 -2.17
C THR A 380 -12.96 -9.59 -2.77
N GLY A 381 -12.21 -10.27 -1.89
CA GLY A 381 -11.19 -11.25 -2.24
C GLY A 381 -11.73 -12.64 -2.59
N SER A 382 -10.78 -13.50 -2.95
CA SER A 382 -11.06 -14.90 -3.33
C SER A 382 -10.80 -15.91 -2.21
N SER A 383 -10.38 -15.45 -1.04
CA SER A 383 -10.04 -16.27 0.12
C SER A 383 -10.77 -15.80 1.38
N SER A 384 -10.83 -16.64 2.42
CA SER A 384 -11.46 -16.25 3.68
C SER A 384 -10.55 -15.30 4.46
N ILE A 385 -11.10 -14.23 5.00
CA ILE A 385 -10.39 -13.27 5.85
C ILE A 385 -10.65 -13.64 7.32
N ASP A 386 -9.58 -13.78 8.12
CA ASP A 386 -9.67 -13.79 9.58
C ASP A 386 -9.80 -12.35 10.06
N LEU A 387 -10.90 -12.06 10.74
CA LEU A 387 -11.20 -10.73 11.27
C LEU A 387 -10.69 -10.54 12.71
N SER A 388 -10.05 -11.54 13.31
CA SER A 388 -9.55 -11.45 14.68
C SER A 388 -8.57 -10.29 14.84
N GLY A 389 -8.86 -9.34 15.74
CA GLY A 389 -8.04 -8.14 15.97
C GLY A 389 -8.41 -6.94 15.10
N VAL A 390 -9.17 -7.13 14.02
CA VAL A 390 -9.74 -6.03 13.22
C VAL A 390 -10.65 -5.18 14.12
N ARG A 391 -10.48 -3.87 14.04
CA ARG A 391 -11.19 -2.90 14.90
C ARG A 391 -11.31 -1.55 14.21
N PHE A 392 -12.27 -0.75 14.63
CA PHE A 392 -12.26 0.68 14.32
C PHE A 392 -11.34 1.40 15.32
N GLU A 393 -10.65 2.46 14.90
CA GLU A 393 -9.83 3.27 15.83
C GLU A 393 -10.69 3.88 16.97
N ASP A 394 -10.04 4.18 18.09
CA ASP A 394 -10.71 4.59 19.33
C ASP A 394 -11.56 5.86 19.17
N GLY A 395 -12.86 5.72 19.30
CA GLY A 395 -13.84 6.81 19.25
C GLY A 395 -15.24 6.32 19.62
N ASN A 396 -16.15 7.22 19.98
CA ASN A 396 -17.56 6.84 20.13
C ASN A 396 -18.20 6.82 18.72
N PRO A 397 -18.90 5.75 18.29
CA PRO A 397 -19.39 4.66 19.14
C PRO A 397 -18.51 3.41 19.22
N PHE A 398 -17.43 3.31 18.44
CA PHE A 398 -16.64 2.07 18.32
C PHE A 398 -15.67 1.74 19.46
N SER A 399 -15.65 2.54 20.53
CA SER A 399 -14.64 2.44 21.58
C SER A 399 -14.58 1.03 22.19
N GLY A 400 -13.46 0.33 21.96
CA GLY A 400 -13.23 -1.03 22.45
C GLY A 400 -13.92 -2.15 21.64
N LEU A 401 -14.49 -1.86 20.47
CA LEU A 401 -14.99 -2.88 19.55
C LEU A 401 -13.83 -3.52 18.78
N VAL A 402 -13.47 -4.73 19.16
CA VAL A 402 -12.46 -5.56 18.47
C VAL A 402 -13.12 -6.89 18.10
N PHE A 403 -12.96 -7.30 16.84
CA PHE A 403 -13.44 -8.60 16.38
C PHE A 403 -12.56 -9.73 16.95
N ASP A 404 -13.18 -10.82 17.41
CA ASP A 404 -12.47 -11.93 18.03
C ASP A 404 -13.02 -13.26 17.53
N GLY A 405 -12.18 -14.04 16.84
CA GLY A 405 -12.53 -15.35 16.30
C GLY A 405 -13.64 -15.30 15.24
N LEU A 406 -13.70 -14.22 14.47
CA LEU A 406 -14.63 -14.04 13.36
C LEU A 406 -13.89 -14.26 12.04
N GLU A 407 -14.56 -14.91 11.09
CA GLU A 407 -14.06 -15.08 9.72
C GLU A 407 -15.12 -14.59 8.73
N LEU A 408 -14.68 -13.97 7.64
CA LEU A 408 -15.54 -13.56 6.52
C LEU A 408 -15.10 -14.33 5.27
N ALA A 409 -15.96 -15.22 4.77
CA ALA A 409 -15.65 -16.04 3.60
C ALA A 409 -15.49 -15.19 2.33
N ALA A 410 -14.84 -15.73 1.30
CA ALA A 410 -14.68 -15.05 0.01
C ALA A 410 -16.04 -14.63 -0.57
N GLY A 411 -16.19 -13.35 -0.92
CA GLY A 411 -17.44 -12.77 -1.41
C GLY A 411 -18.55 -12.63 -0.36
N GLU A 412 -18.29 -12.94 0.91
CA GLU A 412 -19.28 -12.79 1.97
C GLU A 412 -19.42 -11.33 2.41
N ILE A 413 -20.66 -10.92 2.66
CA ILE A 413 -21.04 -9.61 3.18
C ILE A 413 -21.65 -9.78 4.57
N ALA A 414 -21.28 -8.90 5.49
CA ALA A 414 -21.84 -8.87 6.82
C ALA A 414 -21.85 -7.46 7.41
N VAL A 415 -22.71 -7.22 8.39
CA VAL A 415 -22.87 -5.90 8.99
C VAL A 415 -22.35 -5.85 10.42
N VAL A 416 -21.84 -4.68 10.80
CA VAL A 416 -21.70 -4.23 12.18
C VAL A 416 -22.84 -3.24 12.42
N THR A 417 -23.58 -3.35 13.53
CA THR A 417 -24.77 -2.51 13.75
C THR A 417 -24.90 -2.05 15.19
N ALA A 418 -25.52 -0.89 15.42
CA ALA A 418 -25.78 -0.36 16.75
C ALA A 418 -26.60 -1.33 17.62
N ASN A 419 -27.70 -1.84 17.06
CA ASN A 419 -28.59 -2.77 17.77
C ASN A 419 -29.02 -3.96 16.88
N PRO A 420 -28.41 -5.14 17.08
CA PRO A 420 -28.73 -6.33 16.29
C PRO A 420 -30.19 -6.83 16.41
N SER A 421 -30.92 -6.44 17.46
CA SER A 421 -32.32 -6.85 17.61
C SER A 421 -33.24 -5.97 16.77
N ASP A 422 -32.98 -4.65 16.76
CA ASP A 422 -33.75 -3.67 16.00
C ASP A 422 -33.46 -3.83 14.49
N PHE A 423 -32.19 -3.99 14.13
CA PHE A 423 -31.76 -4.30 12.76
C PHE A 423 -32.51 -5.52 12.20
N ARG A 424 -32.47 -6.67 12.90
CA ARG A 424 -33.16 -7.89 12.45
C ARG A 424 -34.68 -7.76 12.42
N ALA A 425 -35.27 -6.85 13.21
CA ALA A 425 -36.70 -6.61 13.17
C ALA A 425 -37.15 -5.94 11.85
N ILE A 426 -36.25 -5.23 11.18
CA ILE A 426 -36.50 -4.55 9.90
C ILE A 426 -35.99 -5.41 8.72
N TYR A 427 -34.73 -5.83 8.76
CA TYR A 427 -34.07 -6.50 7.64
C TYR A 427 -34.14 -8.03 7.68
N GLY A 428 -34.62 -8.61 8.79
CA GLY A 428 -34.74 -10.06 8.98
C GLY A 428 -33.48 -10.74 9.50
N GLU A 429 -33.55 -12.07 9.65
CA GLU A 429 -32.49 -12.91 10.23
C GLU A 429 -31.48 -13.43 9.19
N GLY A 430 -31.66 -13.09 7.90
CA GLY A 430 -30.87 -13.63 6.79
C GLY A 430 -29.50 -12.95 6.61
N ILE A 431 -29.36 -11.71 7.09
CA ILE A 431 -28.12 -10.93 6.98
C ILE A 431 -27.22 -11.26 8.17
N ARG A 432 -25.95 -11.54 7.88
CA ARG A 432 -24.96 -11.86 8.90
C ARG A 432 -24.60 -10.59 9.66
N VAL A 433 -24.76 -10.62 10.99
CA VAL A 433 -24.31 -9.54 11.89
C VAL A 433 -23.02 -10.01 12.57
N LEU A 434 -21.91 -9.31 12.32
CA LEU A 434 -20.60 -9.61 12.91
C LEU A 434 -20.52 -9.20 14.38
N ALA A 435 -20.90 -7.95 14.66
CA ALA A 435 -20.80 -7.38 16.00
C ALA A 435 -21.76 -6.18 16.18
N SER A 436 -21.76 -5.63 17.39
CA SER A 436 -22.46 -4.39 17.73
C SER A 436 -21.60 -3.47 18.57
N TRP A 437 -21.64 -2.16 18.30
CA TRP A 437 -20.79 -1.16 18.99
C TRP A 437 -21.34 -0.64 20.32
N GLY A 438 -22.53 -1.04 20.77
CA GLY A 438 -23.01 -0.74 22.12
C GLY A 438 -23.77 0.57 22.22
N ASP A 439 -23.35 1.49 23.09
CA ASP A 439 -24.06 2.77 23.35
C ASP A 439 -23.54 3.89 22.44
N GLY A 440 -24.46 4.70 21.91
CA GLY A 440 -24.14 5.80 21.00
C GLY A 440 -24.39 5.42 19.55
N GLY A 441 -24.19 6.39 18.66
CA GLY A 441 -24.39 6.23 17.23
C GLY A 441 -23.28 6.91 16.45
N ILE A 442 -23.23 6.58 15.17
CA ILE A 442 -22.39 7.24 14.18
C ILE A 442 -22.98 8.64 13.94
N SER A 443 -22.17 9.65 13.65
CA SER A 443 -22.59 11.06 13.58
C SER A 443 -23.51 11.34 12.39
N ASN A 444 -24.72 11.83 12.66
CA ASN A 444 -25.64 12.27 11.60
C ASN A 444 -25.09 13.43 10.74
N GLY A 445 -24.11 14.19 11.25
CA GLY A 445 -23.52 15.33 10.55
C GLY A 445 -22.16 15.06 9.88
N GLY A 446 -21.78 13.79 9.75
CA GLY A 446 -20.45 13.39 9.31
C GLY A 446 -19.47 13.06 10.43
N GLU A 447 -18.57 12.12 10.17
CA GLU A 447 -17.38 11.82 10.98
C GLU A 447 -16.33 11.04 10.18
N SER A 448 -15.16 10.83 10.81
CA SER A 448 -14.10 9.98 10.28
C SER A 448 -14.30 8.53 10.71
N ILE A 449 -14.22 7.62 9.74
CA ILE A 449 -14.26 6.17 9.93
C ILE A 449 -12.87 5.64 9.60
N VAL A 450 -12.21 5.10 10.62
CA VAL A 450 -10.91 4.43 10.46
C VAL A 450 -11.05 2.99 10.93
N LEU A 451 -10.89 2.04 9.99
CA LEU A 451 -10.87 0.61 10.23
C LEU A 451 -9.44 0.12 10.07
N VAL A 452 -8.93 -0.59 11.09
CA VAL A 452 -7.58 -1.13 11.11
C VAL A 452 -7.60 -2.63 11.36
N ASP A 453 -6.57 -3.32 10.88
CA ASP A 453 -6.39 -4.74 11.11
C ASP A 453 -5.83 -5.07 12.51
N ALA A 454 -5.50 -6.33 12.76
CA ALA A 454 -4.91 -6.77 14.02
C ALA A 454 -3.55 -6.15 14.33
N GLY A 455 -2.75 -5.85 13.29
CA GLY A 455 -1.47 -5.16 13.38
C GLY A 455 -1.62 -3.66 13.60
N GLY A 456 -2.77 -3.08 13.27
CA GLY A 456 -3.01 -1.63 13.28
C GLY A 456 -2.84 -0.99 11.91
N ASP A 457 -2.69 -1.77 10.84
CA ASP A 457 -2.67 -1.25 9.48
C ASP A 457 -4.05 -0.78 9.05
N ILE A 458 -4.08 0.35 8.35
CA ILE A 458 -5.32 0.95 7.86
C ILE A 458 -5.90 0.08 6.74
N ILE A 459 -7.10 -0.43 6.99
CA ILE A 459 -7.96 -1.06 5.99
C ILE A 459 -8.78 0.04 5.29
N HIS A 460 -9.39 0.93 6.07
CA HIS A 460 -10.09 2.13 5.57
C HIS A 460 -9.82 3.34 6.44
N ASP A 461 -9.68 4.50 5.80
CA ASP A 461 -9.64 5.82 6.45
C ASP A 461 -10.37 6.82 5.54
N PHE A 462 -11.57 7.23 5.93
CA PHE A 462 -12.33 8.24 5.22
C PHE A 462 -13.21 9.08 6.14
N GLU A 463 -13.54 10.29 5.70
CA GLU A 463 -14.49 11.18 6.37
C GLU A 463 -15.72 11.38 5.49
N TYR A 464 -16.91 11.06 5.99
CA TYR A 464 -18.18 11.35 5.28
C TYR A 464 -18.85 12.61 5.85
N SER A 465 -19.79 13.19 5.10
CA SER A 465 -20.56 14.37 5.52
C SER A 465 -22.01 14.27 5.02
N ASP A 466 -22.92 14.99 5.69
CA ASP A 466 -24.31 15.24 5.30
C ASP A 466 -24.47 16.43 4.33
N ASP A 467 -23.38 17.14 4.04
CA ASP A 467 -23.35 18.31 3.17
C ASP A 467 -22.75 17.99 1.78
N LEU A 468 -23.21 18.72 0.77
CA LEU A 468 -22.62 18.66 -0.57
C LEU A 468 -21.09 18.89 -0.51
N PRO A 469 -20.30 18.10 -1.25
CA PRO A 469 -20.71 17.26 -2.38
C PRO A 469 -21.09 15.81 -2.04
N TRP A 470 -21.24 15.43 -0.77
CA TRP A 470 -21.74 14.12 -0.39
C TRP A 470 -23.25 13.95 -0.70
N PRO A 471 -23.75 12.70 -0.88
CA PRO A 471 -25.17 12.44 -1.09
C PRO A 471 -26.02 12.84 0.12
N VAL A 472 -26.79 13.92 -0.03
CA VAL A 472 -27.62 14.49 1.05
C VAL A 472 -28.87 13.65 1.32
N GLU A 473 -29.26 12.78 0.38
CA GLU A 473 -30.40 11.87 0.54
C GLU A 473 -30.17 10.81 1.63
N ALA A 474 -28.89 10.54 1.98
CA ALA A 474 -28.53 9.65 3.07
C ALA A 474 -28.69 10.29 4.47
N ASP A 475 -28.96 11.60 4.54
CA ASP A 475 -29.14 12.35 5.80
C ASP A 475 -30.60 12.25 6.31
N GLY A 476 -31.02 11.09 6.81
CA GLY A 476 -32.26 10.96 7.57
C GLY A 476 -33.56 10.79 6.77
N GLU A 477 -33.50 10.91 5.44
CA GLU A 477 -34.63 10.64 4.54
C GLU A 477 -34.76 9.14 4.18
N GLY A 478 -33.81 8.32 4.67
CA GLY A 478 -33.90 6.86 4.69
C GLY A 478 -32.91 6.13 3.82
N SER A 479 -32.20 6.79 2.90
CA SER A 479 -31.13 6.15 2.16
C SER A 479 -29.88 5.93 3.03
N SER A 480 -29.08 4.91 2.72
CA SER A 480 -27.70 4.78 3.20
C SER A 480 -26.72 5.42 2.21
N LEU A 481 -25.46 5.57 2.61
CA LEU A 481 -24.36 5.77 1.68
C LEU A 481 -23.85 4.43 1.18
N GLU A 482 -23.78 4.26 -0.14
CA GLU A 482 -23.21 3.10 -0.80
C GLU A 482 -21.97 3.52 -1.59
N VAL A 483 -20.92 2.70 -1.54
CA VAL A 483 -19.72 2.89 -2.35
C VAL A 483 -20.00 2.51 -3.80
N ILE A 484 -19.45 3.28 -4.75
CA ILE A 484 -19.58 3.02 -6.19
C ILE A 484 -18.44 2.12 -6.68
N ASP A 485 -17.20 2.45 -6.32
CA ASP A 485 -16.00 1.69 -6.64
C ASP A 485 -15.27 1.32 -5.34
N THR A 486 -15.25 0.02 -5.00
CA THR A 486 -14.62 -0.47 -3.77
C THR A 486 -13.10 -0.28 -3.75
N GLU A 487 -12.49 -0.08 -4.91
CA GLU A 487 -11.05 0.24 -5.05
C GLU A 487 -10.80 1.73 -5.30
N GLY A 488 -11.88 2.53 -5.37
CA GLY A 488 -11.84 3.97 -5.54
C GLY A 488 -11.40 4.72 -4.27
N ASN A 489 -11.26 6.03 -4.39
CA ASN A 489 -10.91 6.88 -3.24
C ASN A 489 -12.14 7.12 -2.35
N TYR A 490 -12.14 6.58 -1.13
CA TYR A 490 -13.24 6.74 -0.16
C TYR A 490 -13.38 8.18 0.35
N ASN A 491 -12.33 9.01 0.23
CA ASN A 491 -12.40 10.45 0.54
C ASN A 491 -12.90 11.30 -0.63
N ASP A 492 -13.16 10.71 -1.80
CA ASP A 492 -13.81 11.39 -2.91
C ASP A 492 -15.33 11.22 -2.80
N PRO A 493 -16.10 12.29 -2.55
CA PRO A 493 -17.55 12.18 -2.41
C PRO A 493 -18.25 11.70 -3.68
N SER A 494 -17.59 11.78 -4.85
CA SER A 494 -18.12 11.22 -6.09
C SER A 494 -18.03 9.69 -6.19
N ASN A 495 -17.30 9.04 -5.27
CA ASN A 495 -17.27 7.59 -5.13
C ASN A 495 -18.41 7.05 -4.25
N TRP A 496 -19.32 7.92 -3.79
CA TRP A 496 -20.44 7.57 -2.94
C TRP A 496 -21.76 7.97 -3.60
N ARG A 497 -22.77 7.12 -3.41
CA ARG A 497 -24.16 7.40 -3.80
C ARG A 497 -25.08 7.17 -2.62
N ALA A 498 -26.26 7.77 -2.66
CA ALA A 498 -27.34 7.38 -1.77
C ALA A 498 -28.00 6.10 -2.29
N SER A 499 -28.34 5.17 -1.41
CA SER A 499 -29.11 3.97 -1.78
C SER A 499 -30.45 4.36 -2.43
N LEU A 500 -30.83 3.62 -3.46
CA LEU A 500 -32.15 3.79 -4.09
C LEU A 500 -33.29 3.19 -3.24
N VAL A 501 -32.93 2.27 -2.34
CA VAL A 501 -33.85 1.62 -1.40
C VAL A 501 -33.87 2.39 -0.08
N LEU A 502 -35.07 2.76 0.38
CA LEU A 502 -35.26 3.31 1.72
C LEU A 502 -34.96 2.24 2.77
N GLY A 503 -34.05 2.56 3.67
CA GLY A 503 -33.45 1.65 4.63
C GLY A 503 -32.11 1.07 4.16
N GLY A 504 -31.62 1.41 2.97
CA GLY A 504 -30.39 0.83 2.42
C GLY A 504 -30.58 -0.58 1.88
N THR A 505 -29.47 -1.21 1.49
CA THR A 505 -29.40 -2.53 0.85
C THR A 505 -28.52 -3.54 1.61
N PRO A 506 -28.56 -3.62 2.96
CA PRO A 506 -27.60 -4.43 3.68
C PRO A 506 -27.70 -5.91 3.31
N GLY A 507 -26.55 -6.53 3.12
CA GLY A 507 -26.35 -7.93 2.72
C GLY A 507 -26.51 -8.20 1.23
N ILE A 508 -26.63 -7.17 0.39
CA ILE A 508 -26.76 -7.30 -1.06
C ILE A 508 -25.44 -6.88 -1.73
N VAL A 509 -24.89 -7.77 -2.56
CA VAL A 509 -23.64 -7.51 -3.29
C VAL A 509 -23.97 -6.63 -4.50
N THR A 510 -23.53 -5.38 -4.49
CA THR A 510 -23.67 -4.41 -5.59
C THR A 510 -22.59 -4.59 -6.67
N SER A 511 -22.12 -5.82 -6.95
CA SER A 511 -20.80 -6.06 -7.57
C SER A 511 -20.55 -5.41 -8.94
N GLU A 512 -21.57 -4.93 -9.65
CA GLU A 512 -21.41 -4.07 -10.83
C GLU A 512 -22.40 -2.88 -10.83
N GLY A 513 -23.06 -2.62 -9.70
CA GLY A 513 -24.18 -1.70 -9.61
C GLY A 513 -25.33 -2.10 -10.54
N ASP A 514 -25.66 -3.38 -10.69
CA ASP A 514 -26.86 -3.92 -11.37
C ASP A 514 -27.50 -4.93 -10.39
N LEU A 515 -28.45 -4.44 -9.59
CA LEU A 515 -29.00 -5.15 -8.44
C LEU A 515 -29.86 -6.37 -8.80
N ASP A 516 -30.48 -6.40 -9.98
CA ASP A 516 -31.36 -7.49 -10.41
C ASP A 516 -30.82 -8.34 -11.58
N ASN A 517 -29.61 -8.01 -12.05
CA ASN A 517 -28.82 -8.71 -13.06
C ASN A 517 -29.53 -8.83 -14.41
N ASP A 518 -30.21 -7.77 -14.83
CA ASP A 518 -30.96 -7.72 -16.07
C ASP A 518 -30.18 -7.12 -17.25
N GLY A 519 -29.00 -6.56 -16.95
CA GLY A 519 -28.11 -5.91 -17.91
C GLY A 519 -28.20 -4.39 -17.93
N LEU A 520 -29.01 -3.78 -17.06
CA LEU A 520 -29.03 -2.34 -16.79
C LEU A 520 -28.43 -2.07 -15.40
N ASP A 521 -27.45 -1.18 -15.31
CA ASP A 521 -26.93 -0.76 -14.01
C ASP A 521 -27.95 0.11 -13.26
N ASP A 522 -27.97 0.09 -11.93
CA ASP A 522 -28.80 0.86 -11.00
C ASP A 522 -28.87 2.35 -11.39
N VAL A 523 -27.77 2.88 -11.94
CA VAL A 523 -27.71 4.25 -12.49
C VAL A 523 -28.51 4.37 -13.78
N GLY A 524 -28.33 3.44 -14.71
CA GLY A 524 -29.15 3.27 -15.91
C GLY A 524 -30.62 3.07 -15.58
N GLU A 525 -30.94 2.32 -14.52
CA GLU A 525 -32.30 2.09 -14.04
C GLU A 525 -32.92 3.36 -13.47
N ALA A 526 -32.17 4.10 -12.65
CA ALA A 526 -32.59 5.41 -12.16
C ALA A 526 -32.83 6.41 -13.32
N LEU A 527 -32.04 6.34 -14.39
CA LEU A 527 -32.23 7.16 -15.59
C LEU A 527 -33.42 6.70 -16.46
N ALA A 528 -33.68 5.40 -16.52
CA ALA A 528 -34.81 4.79 -17.22
C ALA A 528 -36.13 4.92 -16.43
N GLY A 529 -36.04 5.12 -15.11
CA GLY A 529 -37.17 5.14 -14.19
C GLY A 529 -37.68 3.75 -13.82
N THR A 530 -36.85 2.72 -13.99
CA THR A 530 -37.13 1.31 -13.68
C THR A 530 -36.82 0.99 -12.22
N ASP A 531 -37.30 -0.16 -11.74
CA ASP A 531 -37.13 -0.61 -10.36
C ASP A 531 -35.87 -1.48 -10.24
N PRO A 532 -34.83 -1.05 -9.52
CA PRO A 532 -33.54 -1.73 -9.43
C PRO A 532 -33.55 -3.11 -8.78
N LEU A 533 -34.71 -3.54 -8.28
CA LEU A 533 -34.89 -4.88 -7.72
C LEU A 533 -35.81 -5.75 -8.56
N ASN A 534 -36.23 -5.29 -9.73
CA ASN A 534 -37.19 -5.97 -10.57
C ASN A 534 -36.77 -5.92 -12.06
N PRO A 535 -36.26 -7.05 -12.59
CA PRO A 535 -35.57 -7.09 -13.88
C PRO A 535 -36.51 -6.94 -15.09
N ASP A 536 -37.79 -6.61 -14.87
CA ASP A 536 -38.87 -6.43 -15.85
C ASP A 536 -39.92 -5.51 -15.20
N SER A 537 -39.65 -4.20 -15.23
CA SER A 537 -40.39 -3.19 -14.46
C SER A 537 -41.85 -3.08 -14.86
N ASP A 538 -42.17 -3.31 -16.12
CA ASP A 538 -43.54 -3.23 -16.62
C ASP A 538 -44.27 -4.58 -16.62
N GLY A 539 -43.54 -5.70 -16.62
CA GLY A 539 -44.05 -7.06 -16.50
C GLY A 539 -44.49 -7.69 -17.82
N ASP A 540 -43.96 -7.24 -18.97
CA ASP A 540 -44.29 -7.79 -20.29
C ASP A 540 -43.44 -8.99 -20.73
N GLY A 541 -42.37 -9.28 -19.96
CA GLY A 541 -41.45 -10.38 -20.15
C GLY A 541 -40.18 -10.04 -20.94
N ALA A 542 -39.97 -8.77 -21.34
CA ALA A 542 -38.67 -8.24 -21.71
C ALA A 542 -37.96 -7.69 -20.45
N LEU A 543 -36.63 -7.82 -20.40
CA LEU A 543 -35.87 -7.24 -19.29
C LEU A 543 -35.58 -5.77 -19.55
N ASP A 544 -35.52 -4.94 -18.52
CA ASP A 544 -35.34 -3.49 -18.64
C ASP A 544 -34.04 -3.16 -19.38
N GLY A 545 -32.93 -3.82 -19.02
CA GLY A 545 -31.65 -3.69 -19.74
C GLY A 545 -31.73 -4.10 -21.21
N SER A 546 -32.43 -5.18 -21.51
CA SER A 546 -32.66 -5.63 -22.89
C SER A 546 -33.45 -4.61 -23.71
N GLU A 547 -34.39 -3.94 -23.07
CA GLU A 547 -35.24 -2.93 -23.70
C GLU A 547 -34.51 -1.62 -23.94
N VAL A 548 -33.74 -1.15 -22.94
CA VAL A 548 -32.87 0.01 -23.10
C VAL A 548 -31.86 -0.23 -24.23
N ASP A 549 -31.31 -1.45 -24.36
CA ASP A 549 -30.43 -1.85 -25.46
C ASP A 549 -31.14 -2.01 -26.81
N ALA A 550 -32.38 -2.47 -26.82
CA ALA A 550 -33.19 -2.53 -28.04
C ALA A 550 -33.72 -1.14 -28.47
N GLY A 551 -33.75 -0.19 -27.54
CA GLY A 551 -34.32 1.15 -27.71
C GLY A 551 -35.84 1.18 -27.59
N THR A 552 -36.39 0.23 -26.82
CA THR A 552 -37.78 0.19 -26.40
C THR A 552 -37.93 0.86 -25.03
N ASP A 553 -39.16 0.95 -24.51
CA ASP A 553 -39.47 1.72 -23.30
C ASP A 553 -39.79 0.70 -22.19
N PRO A 554 -38.92 0.53 -21.18
CA PRO A 554 -39.06 -0.49 -20.14
C PRO A 554 -40.21 -0.23 -19.14
N LEU A 555 -40.96 0.85 -19.35
CA LEU A 555 -42.12 1.22 -18.53
C LEU A 555 -43.44 1.15 -19.31
N ASP A 556 -43.44 0.68 -20.55
CA ASP A 556 -44.62 0.52 -21.39
C ASP A 556 -44.75 -0.91 -21.92
N LEU A 557 -45.63 -1.69 -21.29
CA LEU A 557 -46.05 -3.06 -21.60
C LEU A 557 -46.36 -3.37 -23.08
N LEU A 558 -46.46 -2.36 -23.95
CA LEU A 558 -46.72 -2.48 -25.39
C LEU A 558 -45.47 -2.22 -26.26
N SER A 559 -44.37 -1.80 -25.64
CA SER A 559 -43.16 -1.27 -26.27
C SER A 559 -42.15 -2.34 -26.71
N VAL A 560 -42.39 -3.63 -26.51
CA VAL A 560 -41.50 -4.73 -26.94
C VAL A 560 -40.80 -4.63 -28.32
N PHE A 561 -39.54 -5.05 -28.33
CA PHE A 561 -38.76 -5.23 -29.56
C PHE A 561 -39.30 -6.40 -30.39
N LYS A 562 -39.75 -6.12 -31.62
CA LYS A 562 -40.32 -7.14 -32.51
C LYS A 562 -40.13 -6.81 -33.98
N LEU A 563 -40.17 -7.86 -34.79
CA LEU A 563 -40.37 -7.73 -36.24
C LEU A 563 -41.77 -7.16 -36.50
N ILE A 564 -41.82 -6.05 -37.25
CA ILE A 564 -43.06 -5.39 -37.68
C ILE A 564 -43.68 -6.15 -38.84
N GLU A 565 -42.87 -6.51 -39.83
CA GLU A 565 -43.32 -7.17 -41.04
C GLU A 565 -42.25 -8.13 -41.58
N VAL A 566 -42.68 -9.33 -41.98
CA VAL A 566 -41.85 -10.28 -42.72
C VAL A 566 -42.60 -10.66 -44.00
N THR A 567 -42.20 -10.07 -45.12
CA THR A 567 -42.91 -10.20 -46.38
C THR A 567 -42.02 -10.76 -47.47
N ARG A 568 -42.49 -11.83 -48.13
CA ARG A 568 -41.80 -12.46 -49.26
C ARG A 568 -42.34 -11.96 -50.59
N VAL A 569 -41.43 -11.51 -51.47
CA VAL A 569 -41.72 -11.09 -52.85
C VAL A 569 -40.75 -11.82 -53.78
N GLY A 570 -41.26 -12.82 -54.50
CA GLY A 570 -40.40 -13.72 -55.30
C GLY A 570 -39.44 -14.51 -54.41
N ASP A 571 -38.15 -14.42 -54.72
CA ASP A 571 -37.08 -15.13 -54.00
C ASP A 571 -36.45 -14.30 -52.88
N THR A 572 -37.08 -13.16 -52.53
CA THR A 572 -36.58 -12.27 -51.47
C THR A 572 -37.61 -12.11 -50.37
N THR A 573 -37.20 -12.40 -49.14
CA THR A 573 -37.94 -12.04 -47.92
C THR A 573 -37.38 -10.73 -47.37
N ARG A 574 -38.25 -9.81 -46.97
CA ARG A 574 -37.87 -8.58 -46.28
C ARG A 574 -38.39 -8.64 -44.86
N ALA A 575 -37.49 -8.50 -43.90
CA ALA A 575 -37.81 -8.33 -42.50
C ALA A 575 -37.66 -6.85 -42.14
N SER A 576 -38.64 -6.30 -41.42
CA SER A 576 -38.60 -4.93 -40.91
C SER A 576 -38.85 -4.90 -39.40
N TRP A 577 -38.19 -3.97 -38.71
CA TRP A 577 -38.31 -3.75 -37.26
C TRP A 577 -38.11 -2.26 -36.94
N ASN A 578 -38.58 -1.85 -35.75
CA ASN A 578 -38.26 -0.54 -35.20
C ASN A 578 -36.79 -0.52 -34.81
N SER A 579 -36.07 0.57 -35.10
CA SER A 579 -34.64 0.66 -34.87
C SER A 579 -34.22 2.05 -34.42
N VAL A 580 -33.20 2.15 -33.59
CA VAL A 580 -32.65 3.43 -33.14
C VAL A 580 -31.49 3.85 -34.05
N PRO A 581 -31.49 5.08 -34.61
CA PRO A 581 -30.36 5.57 -35.41
C PRO A 581 -29.04 5.50 -34.63
N GLY A 582 -28.00 4.90 -35.23
CA GLY A 582 -26.67 4.71 -34.64
C GLY A 582 -26.44 3.33 -34.03
N ARG A 583 -27.49 2.52 -33.80
CA ARG A 583 -27.36 1.15 -33.30
C ARG A 583 -27.22 0.11 -34.42
N SER A 584 -26.48 -0.95 -34.14
CA SER A 584 -26.26 -2.06 -35.08
C SER A 584 -27.22 -3.21 -34.83
N TYR A 585 -27.75 -3.77 -35.92
CA TYR A 585 -28.71 -4.86 -35.87
C TYR A 585 -28.32 -5.96 -36.87
N THR A 586 -28.30 -7.21 -36.43
CA THR A 586 -28.03 -8.38 -37.27
C THR A 586 -29.32 -9.16 -37.52
N LEU A 587 -29.73 -9.26 -38.79
CA LEU A 587 -30.83 -10.16 -39.18
C LEU A 587 -30.28 -11.59 -39.29
N GLN A 588 -30.88 -12.51 -38.56
CA GLN A 588 -30.54 -13.94 -38.61
C GLN A 588 -31.70 -14.76 -39.16
N VAL A 589 -31.35 -15.90 -39.76
CA VAL A 589 -32.29 -16.86 -40.31
C VAL A 589 -32.00 -18.26 -39.80
N SER A 590 -33.05 -19.05 -39.55
CA SER A 590 -32.94 -20.45 -39.16
C SER A 590 -33.96 -21.30 -39.92
N PRO A 591 -33.62 -22.53 -40.33
CA PRO A 591 -34.58 -23.47 -40.92
C PRO A 591 -35.46 -24.20 -39.89
N ASP A 592 -35.07 -24.26 -38.61
CA ASP A 592 -35.71 -25.16 -37.62
C ASP A 592 -35.76 -24.66 -36.16
N LEU A 593 -35.35 -23.41 -35.90
CA LEU A 593 -35.28 -22.77 -34.58
C LEU A 593 -34.30 -23.42 -33.57
N THR A 594 -33.46 -24.38 -33.98
CA THR A 594 -32.46 -24.93 -33.07
C THR A 594 -31.34 -23.92 -32.81
N PRO A 595 -30.75 -23.85 -31.59
CA PRO A 595 -29.75 -22.83 -31.24
C PRO A 595 -28.58 -22.71 -32.22
N ASP A 596 -28.09 -23.84 -32.74
CA ASP A 596 -26.94 -23.90 -33.64
C ASP A 596 -27.28 -23.67 -35.12
N SER A 597 -28.56 -23.45 -35.45
CA SER A 597 -29.04 -23.33 -36.83
C SER A 597 -29.21 -21.89 -37.33
N TRP A 598 -29.01 -20.91 -36.44
CA TRP A 598 -29.11 -19.50 -36.79
C TRP A 598 -27.88 -19.06 -37.57
N ALA A 599 -28.12 -18.44 -38.73
CA ALA A 599 -27.09 -17.89 -39.59
C ALA A 599 -27.36 -16.43 -39.90
N ASP A 600 -26.30 -15.63 -39.92
CA ASP A 600 -26.39 -14.20 -40.24
C ASP A 600 -26.76 -13.98 -41.71
N VAL A 601 -27.80 -13.19 -41.93
CA VAL A 601 -28.15 -12.64 -43.24
C VAL A 601 -27.32 -11.38 -43.51
N GLY A 602 -27.17 -10.54 -42.49
CA GLY A 602 -26.34 -9.34 -42.54
C GLY A 602 -26.60 -8.39 -41.38
N THR A 603 -25.60 -7.55 -41.11
CA THR A 603 -25.60 -6.52 -40.06
C THR A 603 -25.77 -5.14 -40.68
N VAL A 604 -26.54 -4.27 -40.03
CA VAL A 604 -26.78 -2.90 -40.47
C VAL A 604 -26.78 -1.94 -39.29
N GLU A 605 -26.03 -0.86 -39.41
CA GLU A 605 -26.18 0.30 -38.52
C GLU A 605 -27.42 1.10 -38.97
N ALA A 606 -28.39 1.21 -38.07
CA ALA A 606 -29.63 1.90 -38.35
C ALA A 606 -29.38 3.40 -38.54
N SER A 607 -30.03 4.00 -39.55
CA SER A 607 -29.95 5.44 -39.81
C SER A 607 -31.29 6.15 -39.58
N ARG A 608 -32.34 5.39 -39.22
CA ARG A 608 -33.74 5.82 -39.09
C ARG A 608 -34.47 4.95 -38.07
N GLY A 609 -35.68 5.38 -37.70
CA GLY A 609 -36.60 4.68 -36.78
C GLY A 609 -37.09 3.29 -37.22
N ILE A 610 -36.88 2.91 -38.48
CA ILE A 610 -37.25 1.60 -39.03
C ILE A 610 -36.13 1.11 -39.92
N THR A 611 -35.71 -0.13 -39.69
CA THR A 611 -34.72 -0.83 -40.50
C THR A 611 -35.38 -1.96 -41.28
N VAL A 612 -34.91 -2.18 -42.52
CA VAL A 612 -35.40 -3.25 -43.40
C VAL A 612 -34.21 -3.96 -44.02
N LEU A 613 -34.10 -5.27 -43.78
CA LEU A 613 -33.08 -6.11 -44.43
C LEU A 613 -33.71 -7.17 -45.35
N PRO A 614 -33.24 -7.29 -46.60
CA PRO A 614 -33.64 -8.36 -47.50
C PRO A 614 -32.78 -9.62 -47.32
N HIS A 615 -33.41 -10.79 -47.35
CA HIS A 615 -32.78 -12.10 -47.44
C HIS A 615 -33.21 -12.78 -48.75
N VAL A 616 -32.25 -13.17 -49.60
CA VAL A 616 -32.53 -13.90 -50.85
C VAL A 616 -32.40 -15.40 -50.62
N SER A 617 -33.49 -16.15 -50.81
CA SER A 617 -33.52 -17.61 -50.64
C SER A 617 -34.10 -18.29 -51.89
N ALA A 618 -33.36 -19.25 -52.46
CA ALA A 618 -33.68 -19.89 -53.74
C ALA A 618 -34.85 -20.88 -53.71
N ASP A 619 -35.33 -21.29 -52.52
CA ASP A 619 -36.37 -22.30 -52.38
C ASP A 619 -37.58 -21.81 -51.59
N GLY A 620 -38.73 -22.43 -51.84
CA GLY A 620 -40.00 -22.25 -51.11
C GLY A 620 -39.98 -22.83 -49.69
N GLN A 621 -38.81 -22.90 -49.05
CA GLN A 621 -38.67 -23.36 -47.66
C GLN A 621 -39.28 -22.35 -46.69
N GLU A 622 -39.93 -22.88 -45.65
CA GLU A 622 -40.30 -22.09 -44.47
C GLU A 622 -39.04 -21.81 -43.66
N LEU A 623 -38.80 -20.54 -43.38
CA LEU A 623 -37.64 -20.04 -42.64
C LEU A 623 -38.12 -19.17 -41.50
N TYR A 624 -37.39 -19.21 -40.40
CA TYR A 624 -37.60 -18.38 -39.24
C TYR A 624 -36.60 -17.23 -39.23
N TYR A 625 -37.04 -16.06 -38.81
CA TYR A 625 -36.23 -14.85 -38.76
C TYR A 625 -36.22 -14.29 -37.34
N ARG A 626 -35.06 -13.83 -36.91
CA ARG A 626 -34.90 -13.02 -35.69
C ARG A 626 -33.93 -11.88 -35.96
N VAL A 627 -33.98 -10.86 -35.12
CA VAL A 627 -33.03 -9.75 -35.14
C VAL A 627 -32.29 -9.77 -33.82
N VAL A 628 -30.97 -9.62 -33.89
CA VAL A 628 -30.08 -9.47 -32.73
C VAL A 628 -29.61 -8.03 -32.71
N VAL A 629 -29.62 -7.42 -31.53
CA VAL A 629 -29.02 -6.11 -31.28
C VAL A 629 -27.57 -6.36 -30.88
N GLU A 630 -26.63 -5.63 -31.49
CA GLU A 630 -25.18 -5.77 -31.29
C GLU A 630 -24.61 -4.72 -30.34
#